data_AF-A0A350D380-F1
#
_entry.id   AF-A0A350D380-F1
#
_cell.length_a   1.000
_cell.length_b   1.000
_cell.length_c   1.000
_cell.angle_alpha   90.00
_cell.angle_beta   90.00
_cell.angle_gamma   90.00
#
_symmetry.space_group_name_H-M   'P 1'
#
loop_
_entity.id
_entity.type
_entity.pdbx_description
1 polymer ?
#
loop_
_entity_poly.entity_id
_entity_poly.type
_entity_poly.pdbx_seq_one_letter_code
_entity_poly.pdbx_strand_id
1 'polypeptide(L)'
;AGSGRPILKNFPERQAILTLGGPWKVKFDPLWGGPGEVVFEELLDWAIHPDDGIRYYSGTAVYTAEFDLPEGVEISRKDALYLDLGEVFCLARVKLNGREQGIVWTKPARVRLTGIKKKGNHLEIEVANLWINRLIGDENEPWDGVVNGSWPEWLLTGSPRPTKRLTFTTHHFYRQGDPLVPSGLLGPVRLLK
;
A
#
# COMPACT_ATOMS: atom_id res chain seq x y z
N ALA A 1 44.30 -14.18 10.06
CA ALA A 1 43.78 -13.25 9.04
C ALA A 1 42.73 -13.99 8.22
N GLY A 2 41.44 -13.82 8.54
CA GLY A 2 40.36 -14.48 7.82
C GLY A 2 40.25 -13.88 6.42
N SER A 3 40.43 -14.71 5.40
CA SER A 3 40.18 -14.35 4.00
C SER A 3 38.73 -13.90 3.86
N GLY A 4 38.55 -12.59 3.67
CA GLY A 4 37.24 -11.99 3.44
C GLY A 4 36.63 -12.57 2.18
N ARG A 5 35.69 -13.51 2.36
CA ARG A 5 34.83 -13.95 1.26
C ARG A 5 34.15 -12.70 0.70
N PRO A 6 34.21 -12.45 -0.62
CA PRO A 6 33.48 -11.33 -1.21
C PRO A 6 32.00 -11.53 -0.86
N ILE A 7 31.39 -10.49 -0.26
CA ILE A 7 29.95 -10.46 -0.03
C ILE A 7 29.32 -10.48 -1.41
N LEU A 8 28.83 -11.65 -1.84
CA LEU A 8 28.02 -11.76 -3.04
C LEU A 8 26.76 -10.93 -2.81
N LYS A 9 26.59 -9.86 -3.58
CA LYS A 9 25.32 -9.13 -3.60
C LYS A 9 24.27 -10.09 -4.16
N ASN A 10 23.26 -10.42 -3.36
CA ASN A 10 22.19 -11.34 -3.73
C ASN A 10 21.37 -10.88 -4.95
N PHE A 11 21.46 -9.60 -5.31
CA PHE A 11 20.72 -9.00 -6.43
C PHE A 11 21.63 -8.11 -7.28
N PRO A 12 21.48 -8.13 -8.62
CA PRO A 12 22.16 -7.19 -9.50
C PRO A 12 21.85 -5.74 -9.12
N GLU A 13 22.87 -4.89 -9.16
CA GLU A 13 22.65 -3.45 -9.09
C GLU A 13 22.01 -2.96 -10.38
N ARG A 14 21.06 -2.04 -10.25
CA ARG A 14 20.35 -1.42 -11.36
C ARG A 14 20.38 0.07 -11.20
N GLN A 15 20.47 0.79 -12.30
CA GLN A 15 20.50 2.24 -12.31
C GLN A 15 19.07 2.77 -12.34
N ALA A 16 18.75 3.72 -11.46
CA ALA A 16 17.49 4.45 -11.56
C ALA A 16 17.55 5.40 -12.75
N ILE A 17 16.57 5.29 -13.64
CA ILE A 17 16.44 6.13 -14.83
C ILE A 17 15.28 7.13 -14.72
N LEU A 18 14.30 6.86 -13.86
CA LEU A 18 13.18 7.76 -13.56
C LEU A 18 12.74 7.54 -12.11
N THR A 19 12.40 8.61 -11.41
CA THR A 19 11.71 8.56 -10.11
C THR A 19 10.32 9.15 -10.30
N LEU A 20 9.29 8.43 -9.87
CA LEU A 20 7.89 8.85 -9.96
C LEU A 20 7.51 9.57 -8.67
N GLY A 21 7.65 10.90 -8.67
CA GLY A 21 7.42 11.74 -7.49
C GLY A 21 5.94 11.98 -7.17
N GLY A 22 5.11 12.15 -8.19
CA GLY A 22 3.71 12.54 -8.06
C GLY A 22 3.29 13.54 -9.15
N PRO A 23 2.04 14.01 -9.13
CA PRO A 23 1.01 13.66 -8.16
C PRO A 23 0.49 12.23 -8.37
N TRP A 24 0.04 11.60 -7.28
CA TRP A 24 -0.61 10.29 -7.29
C TRP A 24 -2.10 10.46 -6.96
N LYS A 25 -2.99 9.92 -7.81
CA LYS A 25 -4.39 9.75 -7.39
C LYS A 25 -4.49 8.44 -6.60
N VAL A 26 -4.99 8.54 -5.38
CA VAL A 26 -5.09 7.41 -4.46
C VAL A 26 -6.55 7.20 -4.10
N LYS A 27 -7.07 6.01 -4.39
CA LYS A 27 -8.44 5.64 -4.07
C LYS A 27 -8.46 4.66 -2.91
N PHE A 28 -9.09 5.09 -1.81
CA PHE A 28 -9.43 4.26 -0.66
C PHE A 28 -10.90 3.81 -0.77
N ASP A 29 -11.22 2.64 -0.22
CA ASP A 29 -12.59 2.14 -0.21
C ASP A 29 -13.43 2.82 0.90
N PRO A 30 -14.50 3.57 0.57
CA PRO A 30 -15.37 4.19 1.57
C PRO A 30 -16.11 3.20 2.46
N LEU A 31 -16.33 1.97 1.98
CA LEU A 31 -16.93 0.91 2.81
C LEU A 31 -16.06 0.57 4.03
N TRP A 32 -14.75 0.77 3.91
CA TRP A 32 -13.76 0.55 4.97
C TRP A 32 -13.28 1.86 5.62
N GLY A 33 -14.08 2.93 5.52
CA GLY A 33 -13.82 4.21 6.17
C GLY A 33 -12.84 5.13 5.43
N GLY A 34 -12.42 4.77 4.21
CA GLY A 34 -11.58 5.62 3.39
C GLY A 34 -12.34 6.83 2.81
N PRO A 35 -11.66 7.94 2.46
CA PRO A 35 -12.31 9.14 1.93
C PRO A 35 -12.73 9.03 0.45
N GLY A 36 -12.52 7.89 -0.21
CA GLY A 36 -12.66 7.75 -1.65
C GLY A 36 -11.36 8.14 -2.37
N GLU A 37 -11.46 8.95 -3.43
CA GLU A 37 -10.30 9.40 -4.20
C GLU A 37 -9.71 10.69 -3.58
N VAL A 38 -8.40 10.67 -3.35
CA VAL A 38 -7.60 11.82 -2.91
C VAL A 38 -6.35 11.95 -3.78
N VAL A 39 -5.69 13.10 -3.73
CA VAL A 39 -4.41 13.31 -4.42
C VAL A 39 -3.30 13.40 -3.39
N PHE A 40 -2.26 12.58 -3.57
CA PHE A 40 -1.01 12.65 -2.83
C PHE A 40 0.03 13.35 -3.70
N GLU A 41 0.41 14.57 -3.32
CA GLU A 41 1.52 15.29 -3.97
C GLU A 41 2.85 14.56 -3.77
N GLU A 42 3.01 13.94 -2.60
CA GLU A 42 4.13 13.09 -2.25
C GLU A 42 3.61 11.80 -1.60
N LEU A 43 4.33 10.71 -1.84
CA LEU A 43 4.08 9.43 -1.18
C LEU A 43 4.42 9.52 0.32
N LEU A 44 3.55 8.99 1.17
CA LEU A 44 3.65 9.13 2.63
C LEU A 44 3.07 7.91 3.35
N ASP A 45 3.45 7.76 4.62
CA ASP A 45 2.87 6.77 5.53
C ASP A 45 1.45 7.17 5.91
N TRP A 46 0.47 6.30 5.64
CA TRP A 46 -0.92 6.57 5.99
C TRP A 46 -1.09 6.90 7.47
N ALA A 47 -0.34 6.24 8.36
CA ALA A 47 -0.46 6.39 9.81
C ALA A 47 -0.17 7.81 10.33
N ILE A 48 0.49 8.66 9.53
CA ILE A 48 0.74 10.07 9.88
C ILE A 48 -0.20 11.06 9.18
N HIS A 49 -1.10 10.58 8.32
CA HIS A 49 -2.01 11.44 7.57
C HIS A 49 -2.98 12.18 8.51
N PRO A 50 -3.36 13.45 8.21
CA PRO A 50 -4.28 14.21 9.06
C PRO A 50 -5.74 13.73 9.00
N ASP A 51 -6.17 13.15 7.88
CA ASP A 51 -7.50 12.53 7.73
C ASP A 51 -7.55 11.17 8.42
N ASP A 52 -8.46 11.01 9.40
CA ASP A 52 -8.62 9.78 10.17
C ASP A 52 -9.06 8.57 9.32
N GLY A 53 -9.77 8.80 8.22
CA GLY A 53 -10.16 7.76 7.26
C GLY A 53 -8.98 7.16 6.50
N ILE A 54 -7.86 7.90 6.41
CA ILE A 54 -6.57 7.41 5.88
C ILE A 54 -5.68 6.93 7.03
N ARG A 55 -5.58 7.70 8.12
CA ARG A 55 -4.74 7.41 9.29
C ARG A 55 -4.99 6.02 9.86
N TYR A 56 -6.26 5.67 10.02
CA TYR A 56 -6.69 4.40 10.57
C TYR A 56 -7.13 3.41 9.47
N TYR A 57 -6.75 3.64 8.21
CA TYR A 57 -7.19 2.78 7.12
C TYR A 57 -6.56 1.39 7.23
N SER A 58 -7.40 0.37 7.13
CA SER A 58 -6.95 -1.00 6.85
C SER A 58 -7.76 -1.58 5.70
N GLY A 59 -7.05 -2.05 4.67
CA GLY A 59 -7.66 -2.50 3.42
C GLY A 59 -6.72 -2.27 2.25
N THR A 60 -7.30 -2.12 1.06
CA THR A 60 -6.56 -1.89 -0.19
C THR A 60 -6.77 -0.46 -0.68
N ALA A 61 -5.68 0.27 -0.90
CA ALA A 61 -5.71 1.54 -1.61
C ALA A 61 -5.10 1.40 -3.01
N VAL A 62 -5.69 2.06 -4.00
CA VAL A 62 -5.23 2.02 -5.39
C VAL A 62 -4.55 3.34 -5.75
N TYR A 63 -3.25 3.29 -6.01
CA TYR A 63 -2.46 4.42 -6.49
C TYR A 63 -2.43 4.40 -7.99
N THR A 64 -2.64 5.55 -8.63
CA THR A 64 -2.52 5.71 -10.07
C THR A 64 -1.65 6.91 -10.43
N ALA A 65 -0.82 6.71 -11.45
CA ALA A 65 0.03 7.75 -12.02
C ALA A 65 0.23 7.53 -13.51
N GLU A 66 0.37 8.63 -14.25
CA GLU A 66 0.78 8.61 -15.64
C GLU A 66 2.23 9.06 -15.77
N PHE A 67 2.98 8.45 -16.70
CA PHE A 67 4.37 8.85 -16.93
C PHE A 67 4.88 8.56 -18.34
N ASP A 68 5.84 9.38 -18.75
CA ASP A 68 6.64 9.20 -19.94
C ASP A 68 8.06 8.73 -19.57
N LEU A 69 8.71 8.00 -20.47
CA LEU A 69 10.13 7.70 -20.30
C LEU A 69 10.97 8.94 -20.63
N PRO A 70 12.07 9.18 -19.90
CA PRO A 70 13.04 10.20 -20.28
C PRO A 70 13.55 10.01 -21.71
N GLU A 71 13.91 11.11 -22.36
CA GLU A 71 14.54 11.06 -23.68
C GLU A 71 15.82 10.22 -23.64
N GLY A 72 16.10 9.49 -24.73
CA GLY A 72 17.26 8.60 -24.84
C GLY A 72 17.12 7.22 -24.18
N VAL A 73 16.09 6.97 -23.35
CA VAL A 73 15.90 5.63 -22.75
C VAL A 73 15.40 4.63 -23.79
N GLU A 74 16.27 3.76 -24.31
CA GLU A 74 15.86 2.69 -25.22
C GLU A 74 15.14 1.54 -24.51
N ILE A 75 14.00 1.13 -25.11
CA ILE A 75 13.26 -0.06 -24.71
C ILE A 75 13.80 -1.22 -25.55
N SER A 76 14.75 -1.97 -25.01
CA SER A 76 15.32 -3.14 -25.68
C SER A 76 14.82 -4.43 -25.04
N ARG A 77 14.74 -5.52 -25.81
CA ARG A 77 14.43 -6.85 -25.24
C ARG A 77 15.59 -7.41 -24.40
N LYS A 78 16.80 -6.85 -24.56
CA LYS A 78 18.02 -7.28 -23.87
C LYS A 78 18.12 -6.65 -22.48
N ASP A 79 17.63 -5.44 -22.31
CA ASP A 79 17.66 -4.71 -21.05
C ASP A 79 16.30 -4.76 -20.36
N ALA A 80 16.19 -5.61 -19.34
CA ALA A 80 14.96 -5.71 -18.57
C ALA A 80 14.79 -4.48 -17.67
N LEU A 81 13.67 -3.78 -17.84
CA LEU A 81 13.26 -2.70 -16.94
C LEU A 81 12.49 -3.25 -15.73
N TYR A 82 12.67 -2.61 -14.59
CA TYR A 82 12.01 -2.98 -13.34
C TYR A 82 11.36 -1.76 -12.71
N LEU A 83 10.17 -1.94 -12.14
CA LEU A 83 9.60 -0.98 -11.20
C LEU A 83 10.05 -1.37 -9.80
N ASP A 84 10.73 -0.46 -9.12
CA ASP A 84 11.08 -0.55 -7.71
C ASP A 84 10.12 0.33 -6.92
N LEU A 85 9.37 -0.27 -6.00
CA LEU A 85 8.40 0.44 -5.17
C LEU A 85 9.05 1.16 -3.99
N GLY A 86 10.35 0.95 -3.75
CA GLY A 86 11.03 1.47 -2.56
C GLY A 86 10.45 0.83 -1.31
N GLU A 87 9.96 1.67 -0.40
CA GLU A 87 9.28 1.24 0.81
C GLU A 87 7.77 1.12 0.58
N VAL A 88 7.28 -0.09 0.78
CA VAL A 88 5.85 -0.45 0.76
C VAL A 88 5.57 -1.35 1.95
N PHE A 89 4.52 -1.05 2.69
CA PHE A 89 4.15 -1.86 3.84
C PHE A 89 3.13 -2.94 3.45
N CYS A 90 3.50 -4.18 3.77
CA CYS A 90 2.79 -5.45 3.56
C CYS A 90 2.86 -6.03 2.14
N LEU A 91 2.04 -5.56 1.19
CA LEU A 91 2.08 -6.08 -0.18
C LEU A 91 1.55 -5.08 -1.21
N ALA A 92 2.00 -5.23 -2.45
CA ALA A 92 1.48 -4.46 -3.58
C ALA A 92 1.33 -5.29 -4.85
N ARG A 93 0.22 -5.11 -5.56
CA ARG A 93 -0.01 -5.61 -6.92
C ARG A 93 0.22 -4.49 -7.91
N VAL A 94 1.01 -4.75 -8.95
CA VAL A 94 1.36 -3.74 -9.96
C VAL A 94 0.69 -4.07 -11.30
N LYS A 95 0.03 -3.07 -11.91
CA LYS A 95 -0.45 -3.10 -13.29
C LYS A 95 0.15 -1.95 -14.08
N LEU A 96 0.57 -2.22 -15.30
CA LEU A 96 1.07 -1.22 -16.24
C LEU A 96 0.27 -1.32 -17.54
N ASN A 97 -0.31 -0.21 -17.99
CA ASN A 97 -1.12 -0.14 -19.21
C ASN A 97 -2.23 -1.20 -19.23
N GLY A 98 -2.88 -1.43 -18.07
CA GLY A 98 -3.93 -2.43 -17.87
C GLY A 98 -3.44 -3.88 -17.74
N ARG A 99 -2.13 -4.14 -17.84
CA ARG A 99 -1.54 -5.48 -17.72
C ARG A 99 -0.87 -5.69 -16.37
N GLU A 100 -1.22 -6.77 -15.69
CA GLU A 100 -0.58 -7.19 -14.44
C GLU A 100 0.91 -7.53 -14.65
N GLN A 101 1.76 -7.00 -13.77
CA GLN A 101 3.21 -7.19 -13.76
C GLN A 101 3.67 -8.08 -12.60
N GLY A 102 2.80 -8.32 -11.62
CA GLY A 102 3.03 -9.21 -10.48
C GLY A 102 2.66 -8.58 -9.14
N ILE A 103 2.88 -9.36 -8.09
CA ILE A 103 2.64 -8.98 -6.69
C ILE A 103 3.98 -9.03 -5.95
N VAL A 104 4.30 -7.97 -5.20
CA VAL A 104 5.45 -7.91 -4.30
C VAL A 104 4.97 -7.99 -2.85
N TRP A 105 5.60 -8.86 -2.08
CA TRP A 105 5.29 -9.09 -0.66
C TRP A 105 6.56 -9.23 0.20
N THR A 106 7.74 -9.10 -0.41
CA THR A 106 9.03 -9.18 0.28
C THR A 106 10.09 -8.36 -0.45
N LYS A 107 11.20 -8.07 0.24
CA LYS A 107 12.31 -7.29 -0.31
C LYS A 107 13.17 -8.14 -1.27
N PRO A 108 13.72 -7.53 -2.34
CA PRO A 108 13.44 -6.17 -2.80
C PRO A 108 12.05 -6.06 -3.43
N ALA A 109 11.32 -4.98 -3.13
CA ALA A 109 9.96 -4.74 -3.61
C ALA A 109 9.96 -4.30 -5.09
N ARG A 110 10.26 -5.24 -6.00
CA ARG A 110 10.48 -4.99 -7.42
C ARG A 110 9.71 -5.95 -8.31
N VAL A 111 9.16 -5.43 -9.41
CA VAL A 111 8.58 -6.23 -10.49
C VAL A 111 9.29 -5.95 -11.80
N ARG A 112 9.46 -6.99 -12.63
CA ARG A 112 9.94 -6.82 -14.00
C ARG A 112 8.80 -6.26 -14.85
N LEU A 113 9.06 -5.21 -15.60
CA LEU A 113 8.06 -4.59 -16.45
C LEU A 113 8.05 -5.17 -17.86
N THR A 114 6.84 -5.25 -18.43
CA THR A 114 6.58 -5.59 -19.83
C THR A 114 5.50 -4.67 -20.39
N GLY A 115 5.55 -4.37 -21.69
CA GLY A 115 4.55 -3.52 -22.34
C GLY A 115 4.64 -2.03 -22.00
N ILE A 116 5.78 -1.59 -21.46
CA ILE A 116 6.09 -0.17 -21.29
C ILE A 116 6.24 0.51 -22.66
N LYS A 117 5.76 1.75 -22.74
CA LYS A 117 5.81 2.60 -23.92
C LYS A 117 6.77 3.76 -23.68
N LYS A 118 7.16 4.45 -24.75
CA LYS A 118 7.95 5.69 -24.64
C LYS A 118 7.17 6.80 -23.95
N LYS A 119 5.86 6.89 -24.23
CA LYS A 119 4.96 7.90 -23.68
C LYS A 119 3.59 7.31 -23.35
N GLY A 120 2.85 7.98 -22.48
CA GLY A 120 1.48 7.65 -22.10
C GLY A 120 1.37 6.32 -21.39
N ASN A 121 2.25 6.07 -20.41
CA ASN A 121 2.12 4.89 -19.55
C ASN A 121 1.19 5.18 -18.39
N HIS A 122 0.23 4.28 -18.15
CA HIS A 122 -0.65 4.31 -16.99
C HIS A 122 -0.23 3.23 -15.99
N LEU A 123 0.13 3.65 -14.78
CA LEU A 123 0.56 2.78 -13.70
C LEU A 123 -0.54 2.70 -12.64
N GLU A 124 -0.87 1.49 -12.22
CA GLU A 124 -1.73 1.23 -11.07
C GLU A 124 -0.99 0.35 -10.06
N ILE A 125 -1.03 0.74 -8.79
CA ILE A 125 -0.44 -0.02 -7.69
C ILE A 125 -1.51 -0.18 -6.63
N GLU A 126 -1.98 -1.42 -6.45
CA GLU A 126 -2.91 -1.77 -5.36
C GLU A 126 -2.08 -2.17 -4.15
N VAL A 127 -2.18 -1.42 -3.04
CA VAL A 127 -1.43 -1.66 -1.81
C VAL A 127 -2.39 -2.10 -0.72
N ALA A 128 -2.13 -3.25 -0.11
CA ALA A 128 -2.93 -3.77 1.00
C ALA A 128 -2.09 -3.88 2.27
N ASN A 129 -2.59 -3.33 3.39
CA ASN A 129 -1.92 -3.38 4.69
C ASN A 129 -2.59 -4.39 5.66
N LEU A 130 -2.23 -4.32 6.95
CA LEU A 130 -2.81 -5.14 8.03
C LEU A 130 -4.00 -4.43 8.69
N TRP A 131 -4.83 -5.21 9.39
CA TRP A 131 -5.99 -4.74 10.17
C TRP A 131 -5.65 -3.88 11.40
N ILE A 132 -4.37 -3.79 11.78
CA ILE A 132 -3.91 -3.18 13.04
C ILE A 132 -4.43 -1.74 13.19
N ASN A 133 -4.22 -0.89 12.19
CA ASN A 133 -4.58 0.52 12.28
C ASN A 133 -6.09 0.75 12.38
N ARG A 134 -6.90 -0.02 11.64
CA ARG A 134 -8.36 0.06 11.74
C ARG A 134 -8.88 -0.46 13.07
N LEU A 135 -8.30 -1.53 13.60
CA LEU A 135 -8.65 -2.05 14.91
C LEU A 135 -8.34 -1.03 16.02
N ILE A 136 -7.18 -0.36 15.98
CA ILE A 136 -6.85 0.74 16.89
C ILE A 136 -7.81 1.91 16.71
N GLY A 137 -8.10 2.30 15.46
CA GLY A 137 -9.02 3.40 15.16
C GLY A 137 -10.43 3.18 15.68
N ASP A 138 -10.91 1.94 15.65
CA ASP A 138 -12.23 1.55 16.16
C ASP A 138 -12.34 1.61 17.69
N GLU A 139 -11.22 1.64 18.42
CA GLU A 139 -11.24 1.86 19.88
C GLU A 139 -11.58 3.32 20.25
N ASN A 140 -11.72 4.23 19.28
CA ASN A 140 -12.32 5.55 19.50
C ASN A 140 -13.85 5.52 19.58
N GLU A 141 -14.48 4.40 19.26
CA GLU A 141 -15.93 4.20 19.30
C GLU A 141 -16.30 3.25 20.45
N PRO A 142 -17.53 3.35 21.01
CA PRO A 142 -17.98 2.45 22.08
C PRO A 142 -17.84 0.98 21.70
N TRP A 143 -17.53 0.12 22.67
CA TRP A 143 -17.54 -1.33 22.45
C TRP A 143 -18.96 -1.83 22.17
N ASP A 144 -19.13 -2.53 21.05
CA ASP A 144 -20.38 -3.18 20.67
C ASP A 144 -20.20 -4.67 20.35
N GLY A 145 -19.11 -5.24 20.87
CA GLY A 145 -18.76 -6.64 20.72
C GLY A 145 -19.31 -7.53 21.83
N VAL A 146 -18.63 -8.65 22.07
CA VAL A 146 -19.04 -9.64 23.07
C VAL A 146 -18.97 -9.05 24.48
N VAL A 147 -20.03 -9.22 25.27
CA VAL A 147 -20.11 -8.80 26.68
C VAL A 147 -20.57 -9.99 27.52
N ASN A 148 -19.83 -10.33 28.58
CA ASN A 148 -20.13 -11.47 29.47
C ASN A 148 -20.37 -12.80 28.73
N GLY A 149 -19.65 -13.03 27.62
CA GLY A 149 -19.78 -14.24 26.79
C GLY A 149 -21.00 -14.25 25.86
N SER A 150 -21.81 -13.20 25.84
CA SER A 150 -22.95 -13.06 24.94
C SER A 150 -22.59 -12.32 23.66
N TRP A 151 -23.04 -12.84 22.53
CA TRP A 151 -22.93 -12.18 21.23
C TRP A 151 -23.82 -10.93 21.16
N PRO A 152 -23.45 -9.89 20.38
CA PRO A 152 -24.28 -8.72 20.23
C PRO A 152 -25.60 -9.02 19.52
N GLU A 153 -26.70 -8.46 20.01
CA GLU A 153 -28.02 -8.64 19.41
C GLU A 153 -28.07 -8.18 17.94
N TRP A 154 -27.41 -7.06 17.63
CA TRP A 154 -27.36 -6.52 16.26
C TRP A 154 -26.78 -7.52 15.26
N LEU A 155 -25.81 -8.33 15.70
CA LEU A 155 -25.20 -9.36 14.88
C LEU A 155 -26.13 -10.57 14.73
N LEU A 156 -26.80 -10.98 15.81
CA LEU A 156 -27.68 -12.15 15.82
C LEU A 156 -28.95 -11.93 14.99
N THR A 157 -29.53 -10.73 15.05
CA THR A 157 -30.78 -10.41 14.35
C THR A 157 -30.56 -9.74 13.00
N GLY A 158 -29.32 -9.39 12.65
CA GLY A 158 -29.03 -8.55 11.49
C GLY A 158 -29.64 -7.15 11.58
N SER A 159 -29.86 -6.63 12.79
CA SER A 159 -30.34 -5.26 12.97
C SER A 159 -29.19 -4.26 12.80
N PRO A 160 -29.47 -2.97 12.58
CA PRO A 160 -28.42 -1.97 12.39
C PRO A 160 -27.41 -1.95 13.53
N ARG A 161 -26.12 -1.92 13.19
CA ARG A 161 -25.02 -1.85 14.16
C ARG A 161 -25.11 -0.54 14.97
N PRO A 162 -24.99 -0.57 16.30
CA PRO A 162 -25.25 0.61 17.15
C PRO A 162 -24.10 1.62 17.19
N THR A 163 -22.91 1.27 16.68
CA THR A 163 -21.72 2.13 16.68
C THR A 163 -21.19 2.34 15.28
N LYS A 164 -20.19 3.22 15.16
CA LYS A 164 -19.49 3.48 13.90
C LYS A 164 -18.23 2.63 13.72
N ARG A 165 -18.00 1.62 14.58
CA ARG A 165 -16.90 0.66 14.38
C ARG A 165 -17.08 -0.02 13.02
N LEU A 166 -15.99 -0.14 12.29
CA LEU A 166 -15.97 -0.78 10.96
C LEU A 166 -15.67 -2.27 11.06
N THR A 167 -14.86 -2.64 12.05
CA THR A 167 -14.45 -4.01 12.33
C THR A 167 -15.25 -4.57 13.50
N PHE A 168 -15.37 -5.88 13.54
CA PHE A 168 -15.93 -6.60 14.68
C PHE A 168 -14.93 -7.68 15.11
N THR A 169 -14.59 -7.68 16.39
CA THR A 169 -13.73 -8.69 17.03
C THR A 169 -14.41 -9.24 18.27
N THR A 170 -14.06 -10.46 18.65
CA THR A 170 -14.59 -11.08 19.87
C THR A 170 -13.91 -10.59 21.15
N HIS A 171 -12.80 -9.85 21.02
CA HIS A 171 -12.02 -9.31 22.12
C HIS A 171 -11.36 -7.98 21.73
N HIS A 172 -11.00 -7.17 22.73
CA HIS A 172 -10.17 -5.98 22.56
C HIS A 172 -8.69 -6.38 22.39
N PHE A 173 -8.21 -6.39 21.15
CA PHE A 173 -6.80 -6.67 20.85
C PHE A 173 -5.90 -5.44 21.02
N TYR A 174 -6.49 -4.25 20.96
CA TYR A 174 -5.81 -2.95 21.02
C TYR A 174 -6.57 -2.00 21.95
N ARG A 175 -5.94 -0.87 22.27
CA ARG A 175 -6.52 0.21 23.06
C ARG A 175 -6.53 1.52 22.27
N GLN A 176 -7.42 2.42 22.68
CA GLN A 176 -7.42 3.79 22.18
C GLN A 176 -6.05 4.44 22.41
N GLY A 177 -5.47 4.99 21.34
CA GLY A 177 -4.17 5.66 21.39
C GLY A 177 -2.94 4.74 21.34
N ASP A 178 -3.13 3.43 21.15
CA ASP A 178 -2.01 2.53 20.83
C ASP A 178 -1.27 3.02 19.56
N PRO A 179 0.05 2.79 19.45
CA PRO A 179 0.83 3.26 18.32
C PRO A 179 0.39 2.57 17.02
N LEU A 180 0.18 3.37 15.98
CA LEU A 180 -0.11 2.89 14.64
C LEU A 180 1.13 2.30 13.98
N VAL A 181 0.90 1.38 13.04
CA VAL A 181 1.97 0.79 12.24
C VAL A 181 2.06 1.47 10.87
N PRO A 182 3.28 1.64 10.32
CA PRO A 182 3.44 2.21 8.99
C PRO A 182 2.64 1.46 7.94
N SER A 183 2.02 2.19 7.02
CA SER A 183 1.11 1.65 6.02
C SER A 183 1.18 2.41 4.71
N GLY A 184 0.96 1.69 3.60
CA GLY A 184 0.89 2.27 2.26
C GLY A 184 2.17 2.17 1.45
N LEU A 185 2.24 3.01 0.42
CA LEU A 185 3.36 3.16 -0.48
C LEU A 185 4.10 4.45 -0.12
N LEU A 186 5.27 4.32 0.48
CA LEU A 186 6.11 5.46 0.88
C LEU A 186 7.16 5.78 -0.18
N GLY A 187 7.47 4.81 -1.05
CA GLY A 187 8.42 5.03 -2.14
C GLY A 187 9.88 5.09 -1.66
N PRO A 188 10.77 5.74 -2.43
CA PRO A 188 10.50 6.32 -3.75
C PRO A 188 10.21 5.24 -4.79
N VAL A 189 9.20 5.47 -5.63
CA VAL A 189 8.91 4.60 -6.77
C VAL A 189 9.82 4.95 -7.94
N ARG A 190 10.55 3.97 -8.47
CA ARG A 190 11.60 4.19 -9.47
C ARG A 190 11.51 3.20 -10.61
N LEU A 191 11.82 3.66 -11.81
CA LEU A 191 12.12 2.80 -12.93
C LEU A 191 13.62 2.53 -12.95
N LEU A 192 13.98 1.25 -12.92
CA LEU A 192 15.35 0.78 -12.92
C LEU A 192 15.70 0.08 -14.24
N LYS A 193 16.90 0.32 -14.74
CA LYS A 193 17.52 -0.39 -15.86
C LYS A 193 18.70 -1.22 -15.35
#